data_AF-M3CNS4-F1
#
_entry.id   AF-M3CNS4-F1
#
_cell.length_a   1.000
_cell.length_b   1.000
_cell.length_c   1.000
_cell.angle_alpha   90.00
_cell.angle_beta   90.00
_cell.angle_gamma   90.00
#
_symmetry.space_group_name_H-M   'P 1'
#
loop_
_entity.id
_entity.type
_entity.pdbx_description
1 polymer ?
#
loop_
_entity_poly.entity_id
_entity_poly.type
_entity_poly.pdbx_seq_one_letter_code
_entity_poly.pdbx_strand_id
1 'polypeptide(L)'
;MSEPASQPGAPADGAQKQDFPANEKSVAKEIEKKMPVQVKSSLAGPDRVILRLNKLLASPGGLSSFLSTFNYTLYLLAHLDAKAAPLKAKLYLFLNRHASTASKLTPPVSTDPSPIAALGSLLSATRTTLRLFGLLPMYAWARQLAQGPKPGQDSVLYATAVTQCVLYIAFQLFENVALLTDSKILPGSLTARWTEKHGGKAAAIYLASYRAWFLGFCCDFIRLFREAQLERNKRDARSSVEKSYGSVAKEDAKKDAQWWSEFIVPLAWFPVGWHFAAWNETGFPGFNLGLMGAAGAIAGLGKTKALWDATADV
;
A
#
# COMPACT_ATOMS: atom_id res chain seq x y z
N MET A 1 -5.12 25.77 28.93
CA MET A 1 -3.72 25.59 29.37
C MET A 1 -3.16 24.48 28.52
N SER A 2 -2.20 24.83 27.68
CA SER A 2 -1.86 24.11 26.45
C SER A 2 -0.61 23.27 26.68
N GLU A 3 -0.75 21.95 26.71
CA GLU A 3 0.38 21.05 26.50
C GLU A 3 0.67 20.98 25.00
N PRO A 4 1.93 21.20 24.56
CA PRO A 4 2.30 20.96 23.18
C PRO A 4 2.33 19.45 22.92
N ALA A 5 1.80 19.06 21.76
CA ALA A 5 1.66 17.68 21.30
C ALA A 5 2.97 16.89 21.39
N SER A 6 3.01 15.90 22.28
CA SER A 6 4.05 14.89 22.36
C SER A 6 4.10 14.07 21.06
N GLN A 7 5.21 14.13 20.34
CA GLN A 7 5.47 13.29 19.18
C GLN A 7 5.65 11.82 19.61
N PRO A 8 4.95 10.85 18.99
CA PRO A 8 5.15 9.45 19.33
C PRO A 8 6.48 8.94 18.74
N GLY A 9 7.43 8.59 19.62
CA GLY A 9 8.68 7.91 19.25
C GLY A 9 9.99 8.66 19.55
N ALA A 10 9.94 9.89 20.05
CA ALA A 10 11.11 10.51 20.68
C ALA A 10 11.26 9.96 22.11
N PRO A 11 12.49 9.69 22.61
CA PRO A 11 12.67 9.47 24.04
C PRO A 11 12.06 10.66 24.79
N ALA A 12 11.22 10.37 25.80
CA ALA A 12 10.50 11.37 26.55
C ALA A 12 11.44 12.48 27.06
N ASP A 13 10.97 13.73 27.02
CA ASP A 13 11.61 14.97 27.53
C ASP A 13 11.90 14.95 29.05
N GLY A 14 12.03 13.77 29.66
CA GLY A 14 12.47 13.53 31.04
C GLY A 14 13.94 13.16 31.18
N ALA A 15 14.73 13.16 30.10
CA ALA A 15 16.19 13.14 30.24
C ALA A 15 16.62 14.50 30.81
N GLN A 16 16.72 14.57 32.14
CA GLN A 16 17.50 15.61 32.82
C GLN A 16 18.79 15.80 32.02
N LYS A 17 19.08 17.04 31.63
CA LYS A 17 20.42 17.41 31.15
C LYS A 17 21.41 17.01 32.24
N GLN A 18 21.92 15.79 32.17
CA GLN A 18 23.23 15.52 32.71
C GLN A 18 24.17 16.32 31.82
N ASP A 19 24.65 17.44 32.37
CA ASP A 19 25.76 18.18 31.81
C ASP A 19 26.99 17.26 31.85
N PHE A 20 27.12 16.41 30.84
CA PHE A 20 28.35 15.68 30.60
C PHE A 20 29.40 16.73 30.20
N PRO A 21 30.54 16.81 30.90
CA PRO A 21 31.58 17.78 30.57
C PRO A 21 32.00 17.59 29.11
N ALA A 22 32.09 18.69 28.37
CA ALA A 22 32.34 18.78 26.93
C ALA A 22 33.77 18.35 26.50
N ASN A 23 34.31 17.27 27.07
CA ASN A 23 35.64 16.74 26.79
C ASN A 23 35.67 15.24 26.49
N GLU A 24 34.52 14.59 26.32
CA GLU A 24 34.51 13.27 25.69
C GLU A 24 34.69 13.47 24.18
N LYS A 25 35.92 13.22 23.71
CA LYS A 25 36.17 12.91 22.30
C LYS A 25 35.16 11.85 21.91
N SER A 26 34.14 12.24 21.15
CA SER A 26 33.07 11.33 20.75
C SER A 26 33.72 10.07 20.18
N VAL A 27 33.55 8.96 20.89
CA VAL A 27 34.10 7.65 20.51
C VAL A 27 33.69 7.33 19.07
N ALA A 28 32.50 7.76 18.66
CA ALA A 28 32.03 7.69 17.28
C ALA A 28 32.92 8.46 16.28
N LYS A 29 33.32 9.71 16.58
CA LYS A 29 34.24 10.50 15.74
C LYS A 29 35.63 9.90 15.67
N GLU A 30 36.11 9.28 16.75
CA GLU A 30 37.44 8.66 16.79
C GLU A 30 37.47 7.31 16.06
N ILE A 31 36.40 6.51 16.17
CA ILE A 31 36.18 5.28 15.39
C ILE A 31 36.01 5.61 13.90
N GLU A 32 35.23 6.64 13.58
CA GLU A 32 35.07 7.12 12.20
C GLU A 32 36.42 7.52 11.62
N LYS A 33 37.28 8.21 12.37
CA LYS A 33 38.63 8.58 11.90
C LYS A 33 39.54 7.36 11.67
N LYS A 34 39.35 6.28 12.42
CA LYS A 34 40.16 5.04 12.35
C LYS A 34 39.58 3.99 11.38
N MET A 35 38.37 4.18 10.84
CA MET A 35 37.76 3.23 9.93
C MET A 35 38.40 3.26 8.53
N PRO A 36 38.76 2.09 7.96
CA PRO A 36 39.23 2.00 6.58
C PRO A 36 38.20 2.55 5.60
N VAL A 37 38.67 3.22 4.55
CA VAL A 37 37.81 3.85 3.51
C VAL A 37 36.88 2.82 2.86
N GLN A 38 37.32 1.57 2.73
CA GLN A 38 36.55 0.45 2.19
C GLN A 38 35.39 0.05 3.09
N VAL A 39 35.54 0.16 4.41
CA VAL A 39 34.47 -0.13 5.38
C VAL A 39 33.47 1.03 5.38
N LYS A 40 33.96 2.28 5.31
CA LYS A 40 33.10 3.46 5.15
C LYS A 40 32.26 3.41 3.88
N SER A 41 32.85 3.06 2.73
CA SER A 41 32.11 2.96 1.47
C SER A 41 31.13 1.78 1.48
N SER A 42 31.49 0.66 2.11
CA SER A 42 30.61 -0.52 2.24
C SER A 42 29.42 -0.27 3.16
N LEU A 43 29.56 0.59 4.18
CA LEU A 43 28.47 0.97 5.10
C LEU A 43 27.65 2.16 4.61
N ALA A 44 28.20 3.03 3.75
CA ALA A 44 27.49 4.19 3.22
C ALA A 44 26.24 3.83 2.40
N GLY A 45 26.26 2.68 1.71
CA GLY A 45 25.10 2.18 0.96
C GLY A 45 23.92 1.82 1.88
N PRO A 46 24.10 0.85 2.80
CA PRO A 46 23.07 0.48 3.77
C PRO A 46 22.59 1.64 4.65
N ASP A 47 23.50 2.48 5.12
CA ASP A 47 23.17 3.67 5.93
C ASP A 47 22.23 4.61 5.17
N ARG A 48 22.59 4.97 3.94
CA ARG A 48 21.73 5.80 3.08
C ARG A 48 20.37 5.17 2.84
N VAL A 49 20.29 3.85 2.63
CA VAL A 49 19.01 3.15 2.46
C VAL A 49 18.16 3.24 3.73
N ILE A 50 18.74 3.04 4.92
CA ILE A 50 18.04 3.13 6.20
C ILE A 50 17.52 4.55 6.43
N LEU A 51 18.35 5.56 6.20
CA LEU A 51 17.95 6.96 6.35
C LEU A 51 16.82 7.35 5.39
N ARG A 52 16.92 6.90 4.13
CA ARG A 52 15.86 7.09 3.13
C ARG A 52 14.57 6.36 3.50
N LEU A 53 14.68 5.15 4.05
CA LEU A 53 13.51 4.40 4.54
C LEU A 53 12.85 5.11 5.72
N ASN A 54 13.63 5.62 6.68
CA ASN A 54 13.09 6.42 7.78
C ASN A 54 12.32 7.64 7.27
N LYS A 55 12.91 8.39 6.33
CA LYS A 55 12.25 9.54 5.70
C LYS A 55 11.00 9.14 4.92
N LEU A 56 11.02 8.01 4.21
CA LEU A 56 9.86 7.47 3.51
C LEU A 56 8.73 7.17 4.51
N LEU A 57 9.01 6.44 5.58
CA LEU A 57 8.01 6.04 6.56
C LEU A 57 7.42 7.23 7.32
N ALA A 58 8.23 8.25 7.61
CA ALA A 58 7.81 9.48 8.25
C ALA A 58 7.00 10.42 7.32
N SER A 59 7.10 10.26 6.00
CA SER A 59 6.37 11.11 5.05
C SER A 59 4.85 10.88 5.12
N PRO A 60 4.02 11.92 4.89
CA PRO A 60 2.57 11.78 4.86
C PRO A 60 2.12 10.69 3.87
N GLY A 61 1.52 9.61 4.39
CA GLY A 61 1.08 8.47 3.60
C GLY A 61 2.19 7.50 3.17
N GLY A 62 3.45 7.75 3.53
CA GLY A 62 4.60 6.90 3.18
C GLY A 62 4.59 5.55 3.88
N LEU A 63 4.32 5.51 5.18
CA LEU A 63 4.12 4.25 5.91
C LEU A 63 3.04 3.38 5.23
N SER A 64 1.86 3.94 4.95
CA SER A 64 0.78 3.21 4.30
C SER A 64 1.15 2.72 2.89
N SER A 65 1.85 3.54 2.11
CA SER A 65 2.28 3.18 0.75
C SER A 65 3.30 2.06 0.78
N PHE A 66 4.33 2.19 1.63
CA PHE A 66 5.37 1.17 1.82
C PHE A 66 4.77 -0.15 2.28
N LEU A 67 3.98 -0.15 3.36
CA LEU A 67 3.34 -1.36 3.88
C LEU A 67 2.47 -2.03 2.82
N SER A 68 1.75 -1.25 2.00
CA SER A 68 0.94 -1.80 0.90
C SER A 68 1.81 -2.50 -0.14
N THR A 69 2.73 -1.76 -0.76
CA THR A 69 3.56 -2.29 -1.85
C THR A 69 4.39 -3.47 -1.36
N PHE A 70 4.98 -3.37 -0.16
CA PHE A 70 5.79 -4.43 0.41
C PHE A 70 4.95 -5.68 0.70
N ASN A 71 3.75 -5.53 1.28
CA ASN A 71 2.85 -6.64 1.54
C ASN A 71 2.46 -7.40 0.26
N TYR A 72 2.06 -6.70 -0.80
CA TYR A 72 1.69 -7.36 -2.05
C TYR A 72 2.89 -7.98 -2.78
N THR A 73 4.08 -7.37 -2.69
CA THR A 73 5.32 -8.00 -3.14
C THR A 73 5.59 -9.30 -2.38
N LEU A 74 5.37 -9.34 -1.06
CA LEU A 74 5.51 -10.58 -0.29
C LEU A 74 4.49 -11.65 -0.71
N TYR A 75 3.25 -11.29 -1.07
CA TYR A 75 2.28 -12.25 -1.61
C TYR A 75 2.73 -12.84 -2.96
N LEU A 76 3.29 -12.01 -3.84
CA LEU A 76 3.86 -12.47 -5.09
C LEU A 76 5.05 -13.40 -4.83
N LEU A 77 5.98 -12.99 -3.96
CA LEU A 77 7.14 -13.81 -3.60
C LEU A 77 6.73 -15.13 -2.95
N ALA A 78 5.75 -15.13 -2.04
CA ALA A 78 5.24 -16.34 -1.41
C ALA A 78 4.62 -17.30 -2.45
N HIS A 79 3.91 -16.76 -3.45
CA HIS A 79 3.38 -17.57 -4.54
C HIS A 79 4.49 -18.18 -5.40
N LEU A 80 5.49 -17.38 -5.78
CA LEU A 80 6.65 -17.85 -6.54
C LEU A 80 7.45 -18.88 -5.74
N ASP A 81 7.62 -18.68 -4.44
CA ASP A 81 8.32 -19.60 -3.55
C ASP A 81 7.65 -20.97 -3.48
N ALA A 82 6.31 -20.98 -3.36
CA ALA A 82 5.50 -22.19 -3.39
C ALA A 82 5.59 -22.93 -4.74
N LYS A 83 5.72 -22.19 -5.85
CA LYS A 83 5.89 -22.75 -7.20
C LYS A 83 7.34 -23.15 -7.51
N ALA A 84 8.31 -22.63 -6.77
CA ALA A 84 9.74 -22.91 -6.96
C ALA A 84 10.21 -24.22 -6.33
N ALA A 85 9.34 -24.96 -5.62
CA ALA A 85 9.66 -26.26 -5.03
C ALA A 85 10.45 -27.23 -5.96
N PRO A 86 10.06 -27.47 -7.23
CA PRO A 86 10.83 -28.34 -8.12
C PRO A 86 12.20 -27.76 -8.50
N LEU A 87 12.32 -26.43 -8.59
CA LEU A 87 13.59 -25.78 -8.88
C LEU A 87 14.53 -25.84 -7.67
N LYS A 88 14.02 -25.57 -6.46
CA LYS A 88 14.76 -25.73 -5.21
C LYS A 88 15.25 -27.17 -5.06
N ALA A 89 14.39 -28.16 -5.30
CA ALA A 89 14.79 -29.57 -5.25
C ALA A 89 15.94 -29.90 -6.24
N LYS A 90 15.87 -29.40 -7.48
CA LYS A 90 16.97 -29.54 -8.46
C LYS A 90 18.24 -28.83 -8.03
N LEU A 91 18.13 -27.63 -7.45
CA LEU A 91 19.27 -26.85 -6.95
C LEU A 91 19.94 -27.56 -5.77
N TYR A 92 19.17 -28.10 -4.83
CA TYR A 92 19.66 -28.90 -3.72
C TYR A 92 20.39 -30.16 -4.21
N LEU A 93 19.81 -30.87 -5.19
CA LEU A 93 20.47 -32.02 -5.82
C LEU A 93 21.76 -31.63 -6.56
N PHE A 94 21.81 -30.45 -7.17
CA PHE A 94 23.01 -29.94 -7.84
C PHE A 94 24.10 -29.56 -6.83
N LEU A 95 23.75 -28.80 -5.78
CA LEU A 95 24.69 -28.38 -4.73
C LEU A 95 25.23 -29.56 -3.91
N ASN A 96 24.41 -30.58 -3.69
CA ASN A 96 24.80 -31.79 -2.97
C ASN A 96 25.36 -32.90 -3.87
N ARG A 97 25.61 -32.61 -5.16
CA ARG A 97 26.10 -33.61 -6.15
C ARG A 97 27.44 -34.24 -5.77
N HIS A 98 28.26 -33.55 -4.96
CA HIS A 98 29.57 -34.01 -4.52
C HIS A 98 29.60 -34.50 -3.06
N ALA A 99 28.45 -34.55 -2.37
CA ALA A 99 28.36 -35.07 -1.01
C ALA A 99 28.25 -36.61 -1.05
N SER A 100 29.39 -37.29 -1.22
CA SER A 100 29.51 -38.74 -1.44
C SER A 100 29.03 -39.66 -0.30
N THR A 101 28.36 -39.15 0.74
CA THR A 101 27.89 -39.96 1.89
C THR A 101 26.53 -39.55 2.46
N ALA A 102 25.82 -38.56 1.88
CA ALA A 102 24.53 -38.14 2.39
C ALA A 102 23.38 -38.94 1.75
N SER A 103 23.03 -40.06 2.40
CA SER A 103 21.79 -40.81 2.21
C SER A 103 20.58 -39.88 1.95
N LYS A 104 19.82 -40.16 0.89
CA LYS A 104 18.43 -39.73 0.62
C LYS A 104 17.87 -38.64 1.55
N LEU A 105 18.41 -37.43 1.49
CA LEU A 105 17.89 -36.25 2.18
C LEU A 105 17.22 -35.35 1.15
N THR A 106 16.08 -35.79 0.60
CA THR A 106 15.09 -34.81 0.17
C THR A 106 14.66 -34.08 1.43
N PRO A 107 14.93 -32.77 1.58
CA PRO A 107 14.45 -32.05 2.75
C PRO A 107 12.94 -32.23 2.83
N PRO A 108 12.38 -32.56 4.00
CA PRO A 108 10.93 -32.63 4.15
C PRO A 108 10.36 -31.30 3.68
N VAL A 109 9.37 -31.35 2.79
CA VAL A 109 8.60 -30.16 2.43
C VAL A 109 7.90 -29.74 3.72
N SER A 110 8.41 -28.69 4.36
CA SER A 110 7.80 -28.14 5.55
C SER A 110 6.34 -27.78 5.21
N THR A 111 5.42 -28.26 6.04
CA THR A 111 3.98 -27.94 5.94
C THR A 111 3.67 -26.55 6.48
N ASP A 112 4.65 -25.89 7.11
CA ASP A 112 4.48 -24.58 7.71
C ASP A 112 4.46 -23.49 6.64
N PRO A 113 3.67 -22.41 6.83
CA PRO A 113 3.68 -21.28 5.93
C PRO A 113 5.10 -20.71 5.83
N SER A 114 5.54 -20.43 4.59
CA SER A 114 6.88 -19.87 4.40
C SER A 114 7.04 -18.57 5.22
N PRO A 115 8.25 -18.25 5.72
CA PRO A 115 8.46 -17.02 6.48
C PRO A 115 8.00 -15.76 5.73
N ILE A 116 8.08 -15.78 4.40
CA ILE A 116 7.59 -14.71 3.51
C ILE A 116 6.06 -14.58 3.61
N ALA A 117 5.33 -15.70 3.58
CA ALA A 117 3.88 -15.72 3.72
C ALA A 117 3.43 -15.29 5.13
N ALA A 118 4.15 -15.71 6.17
CA ALA A 118 3.89 -15.30 7.55
C ALA A 118 4.07 -13.78 7.72
N LEU A 119 5.16 -13.21 7.21
CA LEU A 119 5.40 -11.76 7.22
C LEU A 119 4.32 -11.01 6.42
N GLY A 120 3.95 -11.52 5.24
CA GLY A 120 2.87 -10.95 4.45
C GLY A 120 1.55 -10.94 5.21
N SER A 121 1.23 -12.00 5.94
CA SER A 121 0.02 -12.06 6.77
C SER A 121 0.05 -11.05 7.91
N LEU A 122 1.19 -10.91 8.59
CA LEU A 122 1.39 -9.91 9.63
C LEU A 122 1.20 -8.49 9.11
N LEU A 123 1.82 -8.14 7.97
CA LEU A 123 1.67 -6.79 7.40
C LEU A 123 0.24 -6.49 6.95
N SER A 124 -0.47 -7.50 6.44
CA SER A 124 -1.89 -7.35 6.09
C SER A 124 -2.74 -7.07 7.33
N ALA A 125 -2.53 -7.82 8.42
CA ALA A 125 -3.18 -7.56 9.71
C ALA A 125 -2.85 -6.16 10.23
N THR A 126 -1.58 -5.76 10.23
CA THR A 126 -1.14 -4.42 10.65
C THR A 126 -1.84 -3.32 9.84
N ARG A 127 -1.93 -3.47 8.51
CA ARG A 127 -2.63 -2.51 7.65
C ARG A 127 -4.11 -2.40 7.97
N THR A 128 -4.79 -3.53 8.21
CA THR A 128 -6.21 -3.55 8.56
C THR A 128 -6.44 -2.95 9.96
N THR A 129 -5.53 -3.16 10.91
CA THR A 129 -5.58 -2.48 12.21
C THR A 129 -5.37 -0.96 12.07
N LEU A 130 -4.40 -0.52 11.28
CA LEU A 130 -4.19 0.92 11.02
C LEU A 130 -5.40 1.59 10.36
N ARG A 131 -6.15 0.83 9.55
CA ARG A 131 -7.38 1.29 8.90
C ARG A 131 -8.53 1.56 9.86
N LEU A 132 -8.47 1.14 11.13
CA LEU A 132 -9.42 1.56 12.16
C LEU A 132 -9.55 3.09 12.25
N PHE A 133 -8.46 3.82 11.99
CA PHE A 133 -8.43 5.28 11.97
C PHE A 133 -8.83 5.91 10.62
N GLY A 134 -9.13 5.09 9.61
CA GLY A 134 -9.42 5.50 8.24
C GLY A 134 -10.69 6.33 8.09
N LEU A 135 -11.64 6.26 9.05
CA LEU A 135 -12.84 7.10 9.02
C LEU A 135 -12.54 8.58 9.25
N LEU A 136 -11.46 8.92 9.96
CA LEU A 136 -11.07 10.30 10.24
C LEU A 136 -10.74 11.10 8.96
N PRO A 137 -9.82 10.64 8.08
CA PRO A 137 -9.57 11.32 6.81
C PRO A 137 -10.78 11.27 5.86
N MET A 138 -11.62 10.23 5.92
CA MET A 138 -12.85 10.17 5.13
C MET A 138 -13.87 11.23 5.56
N TYR A 139 -14.01 11.48 6.86
CA TYR A 139 -14.85 12.58 7.38
C TYR A 139 -14.34 13.94 6.91
N ALA A 140 -13.03 14.18 6.96
CA ALA A 140 -12.43 15.41 6.45
C ALA A 140 -12.73 15.61 4.96
N TRP A 141 -12.62 14.55 4.16
CA TRP A 141 -12.95 14.59 2.73
C TRP A 141 -14.44 14.84 2.49
N ALA A 142 -15.32 14.17 3.24
CA ALA A 142 -16.76 14.41 3.18
C ALA A 142 -17.12 15.86 3.51
N ARG A 143 -16.46 16.45 4.51
CA ARG A 143 -16.68 17.86 4.88
C ARG A 143 -16.24 18.82 3.78
N GLN A 144 -15.16 18.52 3.07
CA GLN A 144 -14.73 19.31 1.91
C GLN A 144 -15.76 19.22 0.78
N LEU A 145 -16.25 18.02 0.48
CA LEU A 145 -17.27 17.81 -0.55
C LEU A 145 -18.61 18.47 -0.18
N ALA A 146 -18.97 18.51 1.10
CA ALA A 146 -20.18 19.16 1.58
C ALA A 146 -20.20 20.69 1.35
N GLN A 147 -19.06 21.31 1.03
CA GLN A 147 -19.01 22.73 0.63
C GLN A 147 -19.55 22.97 -0.79
N GLY A 148 -19.86 21.90 -1.53
CA GLY A 148 -20.36 21.96 -2.90
C GLY A 148 -19.25 21.88 -3.95
N PRO A 149 -19.63 21.85 -5.23
CA PRO A 149 -18.68 21.84 -6.34
C PRO A 149 -17.89 23.17 -6.38
N LYS A 150 -16.59 23.08 -6.70
CA LYS A 150 -15.76 24.28 -6.90
C LYS A 150 -16.27 25.06 -8.13
N PRO A 151 -16.07 26.39 -8.19
CA PRO A 151 -16.42 27.18 -9.37
C PRO A 151 -15.76 26.60 -10.63
N GLY A 152 -16.57 26.30 -11.66
CA GLY A 152 -16.10 25.70 -12.92
C GLY A 152 -15.80 24.19 -12.84
N GLN A 153 -16.11 23.51 -11.73
CA GLN A 153 -15.97 22.06 -11.62
C GLN A 153 -17.07 21.34 -12.40
N ASP A 154 -16.70 20.30 -13.14
CA ASP A 154 -17.64 19.43 -13.85
C ASP A 154 -18.56 18.69 -12.86
N SER A 155 -19.87 18.71 -13.13
CA SER A 155 -20.87 18.13 -12.24
C SER A 155 -20.77 16.62 -12.12
N VAL A 156 -20.37 15.93 -13.19
CA VAL A 156 -20.15 14.48 -13.18
C VAL A 156 -18.96 14.15 -12.30
N LEU A 157 -17.82 14.85 -12.46
CA LEU A 157 -16.65 14.65 -11.60
C LEU A 157 -16.96 14.90 -10.12
N TYR A 158 -17.75 15.93 -9.80
CA TYR A 158 -18.18 16.19 -8.44
C TYR A 158 -19.10 15.08 -7.89
N ALA A 159 -20.12 14.67 -8.65
CA ALA A 159 -21.03 13.59 -8.24
C ALA A 159 -20.29 12.26 -8.04
N THR A 160 -19.33 11.95 -8.93
CA THR A 160 -18.45 10.78 -8.82
C THR A 160 -17.60 10.85 -7.55
N ALA A 161 -17.02 12.00 -7.22
CA ALA A 161 -16.24 12.17 -5.99
C ALA A 161 -17.09 12.00 -4.72
N VAL A 162 -18.31 12.56 -4.70
CA VAL A 162 -19.26 12.36 -3.58
C VAL A 162 -19.63 10.89 -3.43
N THR A 163 -19.98 10.23 -4.54
CA THR A 163 -20.33 8.80 -4.54
C THR A 163 -19.17 7.94 -4.04
N GLN A 164 -17.96 8.20 -4.53
CA GLN A 164 -16.75 7.49 -4.12
C GLN A 164 -16.46 7.69 -2.63
N CYS A 165 -16.61 8.92 -2.11
CA CYS A 165 -16.43 9.21 -0.70
C CYS A 165 -17.41 8.42 0.19
N VAL A 166 -18.71 8.41 -0.16
CA VAL A 166 -19.72 7.63 0.57
C VAL A 166 -19.41 6.13 0.55
N LEU A 167 -19.00 5.60 -0.60
CA LEU A 167 -18.64 4.20 -0.76
C LEU A 167 -17.41 3.82 0.09
N TYR A 168 -16.38 4.68 0.13
CA TYR A 168 -15.21 4.44 0.98
C TYR A 168 -15.49 4.62 2.48
N ILE A 169 -16.42 5.50 2.86
CA ILE A 169 -16.93 5.56 4.25
C ILE A 169 -17.62 4.24 4.61
N ALA A 170 -18.50 3.74 3.75
CA ALA A 170 -19.20 2.47 3.97
C ALA A 170 -18.20 1.30 4.05
N PHE A 171 -17.24 1.23 3.13
CA PHE A 171 -16.13 0.26 3.18
C PHE A 171 -15.42 0.29 4.52
N GLN A 172 -14.94 1.47 4.95
CA GLN A 172 -14.13 1.60 6.16
C GLN A 172 -14.95 1.30 7.42
N LEU A 173 -16.21 1.75 7.46
CA LEU A 173 -17.11 1.47 8.58
C LEU A 173 -17.35 -0.04 8.73
N PHE A 174 -17.68 -0.73 7.65
CA PHE A 174 -17.92 -2.17 7.69
C PHE A 174 -16.65 -2.96 7.97
N GLU A 175 -15.49 -2.57 7.41
CA GLU A 175 -14.20 -3.22 7.71
C GLU A 175 -13.88 -3.09 9.21
N ASN A 176 -14.05 -1.90 9.78
CA ASN A 176 -13.80 -1.65 11.20
C ASN A 176 -14.72 -2.48 12.10
N VAL A 177 -16.03 -2.51 11.80
CA VAL A 177 -16.98 -3.31 12.56
C VAL A 177 -16.64 -4.80 12.47
N ALA A 178 -16.28 -5.27 11.28
CA ALA A 178 -15.91 -6.67 11.06
C ALA A 178 -14.65 -7.06 11.84
N LEU A 179 -13.61 -6.23 11.79
CA LEU A 179 -12.36 -6.44 12.53
C LEU A 179 -12.60 -6.47 14.04
N LEU A 180 -13.31 -5.47 14.59
CA LEU A 180 -13.59 -5.40 16.02
C LEU A 180 -14.49 -6.56 16.50
N THR A 181 -15.36 -7.07 15.63
CA THR A 181 -16.19 -8.25 15.92
C THR A 181 -15.34 -9.52 15.98
N ASP A 182 -14.46 -9.74 15.00
CA ASP A 182 -13.59 -10.92 14.98
C ASP A 182 -12.55 -10.86 16.12
N SER A 183 -12.09 -9.67 16.51
CA SER A 183 -11.25 -9.44 17.69
C SER A 183 -11.99 -9.53 19.03
N LYS A 184 -13.30 -9.80 19.03
CA LYS A 184 -14.14 -9.93 20.23
C LYS A 184 -14.18 -8.68 21.11
N ILE A 185 -13.95 -7.51 20.52
CA ILE A 185 -14.05 -6.21 21.19
C ILE A 185 -15.50 -5.73 21.22
N LEU A 186 -16.25 -5.94 20.13
CA LEU A 186 -17.68 -5.62 20.10
C LEU A 186 -18.50 -6.72 20.79
N PRO A 187 -19.53 -6.35 21.58
CA PRO A 187 -20.50 -7.31 22.09
C PRO A 187 -21.15 -8.09 20.94
N GLY A 188 -21.20 -9.42 21.07
CA GLY A 188 -21.75 -10.29 20.02
C GLY A 188 -23.21 -9.99 19.65
N SER A 189 -23.97 -9.39 20.57
CA SER A 189 -25.36 -8.96 20.33
C SER A 189 -25.48 -7.89 19.25
N LEU A 190 -24.48 -7.01 19.08
CA LEU A 190 -24.53 -5.92 18.10
C LEU A 190 -24.41 -6.41 16.67
N THR A 191 -23.72 -7.53 16.45
CA THR A 191 -23.47 -8.06 15.10
C THR A 191 -24.11 -9.44 14.85
N ALA A 192 -24.80 -10.01 15.85
CA ALA A 192 -25.42 -11.34 15.81
C ALA A 192 -26.21 -11.59 14.52
N ARG A 193 -27.06 -10.64 14.10
CA ARG A 193 -27.88 -10.76 12.89
C ARG A 193 -27.06 -11.05 11.61
N TRP A 194 -25.82 -10.58 11.55
CA TRP A 194 -24.94 -10.73 10.40
C TRP A 194 -23.86 -11.81 10.60
N THR A 195 -23.64 -12.29 11.83
CA THR A 195 -22.59 -13.27 12.15
C THR A 195 -23.12 -14.66 12.46
N GLU A 196 -24.37 -14.80 12.90
CA GLU A 196 -24.98 -16.07 13.31
C GLU A 196 -24.97 -17.11 12.18
N LYS A 197 -25.33 -16.71 10.96
CA LYS A 197 -25.28 -17.57 9.76
C LYS A 197 -23.87 -18.01 9.36
N HIS A 198 -22.83 -17.39 9.90
CA HIS A 198 -21.42 -17.63 9.59
C HIS A 198 -20.63 -18.15 10.80
N GLY A 199 -21.31 -18.79 11.76
CA GLY A 199 -20.65 -19.37 12.95
C GLY A 199 -19.99 -18.32 13.84
N GLY A 200 -20.57 -17.11 13.91
CA GLY A 200 -20.05 -16.01 14.72
C GLY A 200 -18.89 -15.23 14.10
N LYS A 201 -18.56 -15.47 12.82
CA LYS A 201 -17.55 -14.71 12.06
C LYS A 201 -18.17 -13.53 11.32
N ALA A 202 -17.41 -12.45 11.16
CA ALA A 202 -17.85 -11.24 10.46
C ALA A 202 -17.84 -11.33 8.91
N ALA A 203 -17.93 -12.54 8.34
CA ALA A 203 -17.78 -12.78 6.89
C ALA A 203 -18.77 -11.96 6.04
N ALA A 204 -20.05 -11.89 6.44
CA ALA A 204 -21.05 -11.09 5.73
C ALA A 204 -20.75 -9.58 5.76
N ILE A 205 -20.17 -9.09 6.86
CA ILE A 205 -19.83 -7.68 7.05
C ILE A 205 -18.61 -7.33 6.19
N TYR A 206 -17.60 -8.20 6.15
CA TYR A 206 -16.47 -8.05 5.21
C TYR A 206 -16.92 -8.07 3.76
N LEU A 207 -17.87 -8.94 3.40
CA LEU A 207 -18.40 -8.97 2.04
C LEU A 207 -19.06 -7.64 1.65
N ALA A 208 -19.87 -7.05 2.54
CA ALA A 208 -20.47 -5.74 2.33
C ALA A 208 -19.39 -4.64 2.19
N SER A 209 -18.34 -4.71 3.02
CA SER A 209 -17.17 -3.83 2.93
C SER A 209 -16.49 -3.94 1.56
N TYR A 210 -16.12 -5.15 1.11
CA TYR A 210 -15.44 -5.35 -0.18
C TYR A 210 -16.29 -4.94 -1.38
N ARG A 211 -17.62 -5.10 -1.33
CA ARG A 211 -18.53 -4.59 -2.36
C ARG A 211 -18.54 -3.06 -2.42
N ALA A 212 -18.59 -2.39 -1.28
CA ALA A 212 -18.50 -0.93 -1.21
C ALA A 212 -17.15 -0.43 -1.74
N TRP A 213 -16.04 -1.09 -1.36
CA TRP A 213 -14.71 -0.79 -1.89
C TRP A 213 -14.63 -0.98 -3.41
N PHE A 214 -15.17 -2.08 -3.92
CA PHE A 214 -15.21 -2.38 -5.36
C PHE A 214 -15.91 -1.27 -6.13
N LEU A 215 -17.14 -0.93 -5.74
CA LEU A 215 -17.89 0.16 -6.35
C LEU A 215 -17.17 1.51 -6.20
N GLY A 216 -16.49 1.72 -5.06
CA GLY A 216 -15.72 2.92 -4.78
C GLY A 216 -14.57 3.14 -5.76
N PHE A 217 -13.74 2.12 -6.04
CA PHE A 217 -12.69 2.28 -7.06
C PHE A 217 -13.25 2.20 -8.49
N CYS A 218 -14.42 1.60 -8.72
CA CYS A 218 -15.08 1.72 -10.03
C CYS A 218 -15.42 3.17 -10.38
N CYS A 219 -15.61 4.05 -9.38
CA CYS A 219 -15.75 5.49 -9.60
C CYS A 219 -14.50 6.10 -10.26
N ASP A 220 -13.30 5.52 -10.06
CA ASP A 220 -12.08 5.99 -10.72
C ASP A 220 -12.14 5.80 -12.24
N PHE A 221 -12.76 4.72 -12.73
CA PHE A 221 -12.98 4.57 -14.18
C PHE A 221 -13.87 5.69 -14.72
N ILE A 222 -14.98 5.98 -14.03
CA ILE A 222 -15.91 7.05 -14.43
C ILE A 222 -15.19 8.40 -14.45
N ARG A 223 -14.45 8.72 -13.38
CA ARG A 223 -13.64 9.93 -13.26
C ARG A 223 -12.65 10.05 -14.42
N LEU A 224 -11.85 9.01 -14.66
CA LEU A 224 -10.80 9.01 -15.67
C LEU A 224 -11.35 9.10 -17.10
N PHE A 225 -12.45 8.41 -17.41
CA PHE A 225 -13.08 8.53 -18.72
C PHE A 225 -13.68 9.93 -18.93
N ARG A 226 -14.28 10.52 -17.90
CA ARG A 226 -14.80 11.89 -17.98
C ARG A 226 -13.69 12.92 -18.13
N GLU A 227 -12.59 12.78 -17.39
CA GLU A 227 -11.40 13.63 -17.54
C GLU A 227 -10.80 13.53 -18.95
N ALA A 228 -10.69 12.31 -19.50
CA ALA A 228 -10.23 12.10 -20.88
C ALA A 228 -11.16 12.75 -21.90
N GLN A 229 -12.48 12.66 -21.69
CA GLN A 229 -13.46 13.32 -22.56
C GLN A 229 -13.32 14.85 -22.51
N LEU A 230 -13.22 15.43 -21.31
CA LEU A 230 -13.06 16.88 -21.14
C LEU A 230 -11.74 17.37 -21.75
N GLU A 231 -10.66 16.62 -21.59
CA GLU A 231 -9.38 16.96 -22.17
C GLU A 231 -9.42 16.88 -23.70
N ARG A 232 -10.04 15.84 -24.28
CA ARG A 232 -10.28 15.74 -25.74
C ARG A 232 -11.03 16.96 -26.28
N ASN A 233 -12.14 17.33 -25.65
CA ASN A 233 -12.91 18.51 -26.05
C ASN A 233 -12.07 19.80 -25.99
N LYS A 234 -11.20 19.95 -24.97
CA LYS A 234 -10.25 21.07 -24.90
C LYS A 234 -9.22 21.03 -26.01
N ARG A 235 -8.74 19.86 -26.42
CA ARG A 235 -7.80 19.70 -27.55
C ARG A 235 -8.46 20.08 -28.88
N ASP A 236 -9.71 19.68 -29.06
CA ASP A 236 -10.46 19.93 -30.29
C ASP A 236 -10.79 21.42 -30.45
N ALA A 237 -11.11 22.10 -29.35
CA ALA A 237 -11.39 23.54 -29.33
C ALA A 237 -10.16 24.45 -29.55
N ARG A 238 -8.93 23.92 -29.48
CA ARG A 238 -7.71 24.71 -29.74
C ARG A 238 -7.57 25.10 -31.20
N SER A 239 -7.09 26.32 -31.43
CA SER A 239 -6.79 26.82 -32.78
C SER A 239 -5.62 26.07 -33.43
N SER A 240 -5.51 26.14 -34.76
CA SER A 240 -4.39 25.53 -35.51
C SER A 240 -3.03 26.11 -35.11
N VAL A 241 -2.99 27.41 -34.78
CA VAL A 241 -1.79 28.10 -34.29
C VAL A 241 -1.37 27.55 -32.93
N GLU A 242 -2.30 27.39 -31.98
CA GLU A 242 -2.01 26.84 -30.66
C GLU A 242 -1.47 25.40 -30.74
N LYS A 243 -2.03 24.58 -31.63
CA LYS A 243 -1.59 23.20 -31.85
C LYS A 243 -0.16 23.12 -32.40
N SER A 244 0.32 24.16 -33.08
CA SER A 244 1.67 24.20 -33.65
C SER A 244 2.77 24.48 -32.61
N TYR A 245 2.42 24.97 -31.43
CA TYR A 245 3.42 25.22 -30.39
C TYR A 245 3.92 23.92 -29.77
N GLY A 246 5.24 23.69 -29.83
CA GLY A 246 5.87 22.52 -29.22
C GLY A 246 5.67 22.39 -27.69
N SER A 247 5.38 23.50 -26.99
CA SER A 247 5.01 23.48 -25.57
C SER A 247 3.68 22.77 -25.32
N VAL A 248 2.69 22.98 -26.20
CA VAL A 248 1.36 22.37 -26.12
C VAL A 248 1.45 20.86 -26.36
N ALA A 249 2.25 20.43 -27.33
CA ALA A 249 2.49 19.00 -27.57
C ALA A 249 3.15 18.31 -26.36
N LYS A 250 4.10 18.98 -25.68
CA LYS A 250 4.73 18.47 -24.46
C LYS A 250 3.75 18.38 -23.29
N GLU A 251 2.86 19.37 -23.15
CA GLU A 251 1.83 19.37 -22.12
C GLU A 251 0.83 18.22 -22.33
N ASP A 252 0.38 18.01 -23.56
CA ASP A 252 -0.53 16.90 -23.91
C ASP A 252 0.11 15.55 -23.62
N ALA A 253 1.36 15.35 -24.02
CA ALA A 253 2.10 14.12 -23.72
C ALA A 253 2.22 13.87 -22.22
N LYS A 254 2.45 14.92 -21.42
CA LYS A 254 2.50 14.82 -19.96
C LYS A 254 1.15 14.43 -19.36
N LYS A 255 0.05 15.04 -19.85
CA LYS A 255 -1.31 14.68 -19.41
C LYS A 255 -1.68 13.25 -19.79
N ASP A 256 -1.31 12.81 -20.98
CA ASP A 256 -1.57 11.44 -21.42
C ASP A 256 -0.79 10.42 -20.58
N ALA A 257 0.48 10.71 -20.28
CA ALA A 257 1.29 9.89 -19.38
C ALA A 257 0.70 9.83 -17.95
N GLN A 258 0.23 10.97 -17.43
CA GLN A 258 -0.44 11.02 -16.13
C GLN A 258 -1.73 10.19 -16.14
N TRP A 259 -2.58 10.37 -17.15
CA TRP A 259 -3.83 9.64 -17.29
C TRP A 259 -3.59 8.13 -17.33
N TRP A 260 -2.62 7.66 -18.11
CA TRP A 260 -2.24 6.24 -18.16
C TRP A 260 -1.73 5.73 -16.81
N SER A 261 -0.90 6.51 -16.12
CA SER A 261 -0.42 6.16 -14.79
C SER A 261 -1.57 6.03 -13.78
N GLU A 262 -2.58 6.89 -13.86
CA GLU A 262 -3.77 6.82 -13.00
C GLU A 262 -4.70 5.67 -13.39
N PHE A 263 -4.82 5.35 -14.68
CA PHE A 263 -5.69 4.29 -15.21
C PHE A 263 -5.18 2.86 -14.90
N ILE A 264 -3.86 2.67 -14.83
CA ILE A 264 -3.27 1.37 -14.48
C ILE A 264 -3.66 0.94 -13.06
N VAL A 265 -3.86 1.89 -12.13
CA VAL A 265 -4.17 1.59 -10.72
C VAL A 265 -5.50 0.86 -10.55
N PRO A 266 -6.67 1.40 -10.97
CA PRO A 266 -7.94 0.69 -10.86
C PRO A 266 -7.98 -0.56 -11.75
N LEU A 267 -7.29 -0.56 -12.89
CA LEU A 267 -7.16 -1.75 -13.74
C LEU A 267 -6.45 -2.90 -13.00
N ALA A 268 -5.35 -2.59 -12.30
CA ALA A 268 -4.62 -3.57 -11.50
C ALA A 268 -5.46 -4.07 -10.32
N TRP A 269 -6.26 -3.21 -9.68
CA TRP A 269 -7.16 -3.62 -8.60
C TRP A 269 -8.38 -4.43 -9.04
N PHE A 270 -8.80 -4.28 -10.31
CA PHE A 270 -10.05 -4.85 -10.78
C PHE A 270 -10.20 -6.37 -10.53
N PRO A 271 -9.22 -7.24 -10.86
CA PRO A 271 -9.32 -8.68 -10.58
C PRO A 271 -9.49 -8.99 -9.09
N VAL A 272 -8.81 -8.23 -8.23
CA VAL A 272 -8.84 -8.39 -6.77
C VAL A 272 -10.19 -7.96 -6.22
N GLY A 273 -10.66 -6.79 -6.63
CA GLY A 273 -11.97 -6.26 -6.26
C GLY A 273 -13.11 -7.16 -6.70
N TRP A 274 -13.08 -7.64 -7.94
CA TRP A 274 -14.09 -8.56 -8.46
C TRP A 274 -14.14 -9.87 -7.66
N HIS A 275 -12.97 -10.45 -7.35
CA HIS A 275 -12.88 -11.67 -6.57
C HIS A 275 -13.46 -11.49 -5.16
N PHE A 276 -13.05 -10.46 -4.43
CA PHE A 276 -13.49 -10.23 -3.05
C PHE A 276 -14.93 -9.73 -2.91
N ALA A 277 -15.45 -9.03 -3.93
CA ALA A 277 -16.85 -8.62 -3.93
C ALA A 277 -17.82 -9.81 -4.11
N ALA A 278 -17.31 -10.97 -4.56
CA ALA A 278 -18.05 -12.22 -4.75
C ALA A 278 -19.40 -11.98 -5.45
N TRP A 279 -19.35 -11.32 -6.62
CA TRP A 279 -20.51 -11.09 -7.48
C TRP A 279 -21.01 -12.37 -8.16
N ASN A 280 -20.11 -13.34 -8.31
CA ASN A 280 -20.36 -14.70 -8.76
C ASN A 280 -19.80 -15.71 -7.75
N GLU A 281 -20.21 -16.97 -7.84
CA GLU A 281 -19.75 -18.03 -6.94
C GLU A 281 -18.26 -18.38 -7.16
N THR A 282 -17.76 -18.20 -8.38
CA THR A 282 -16.41 -18.61 -8.78
C THR A 282 -15.34 -17.53 -8.60
N GLY A 283 -15.72 -16.28 -8.34
CA GLY A 283 -14.81 -15.13 -8.29
C GLY A 283 -14.20 -14.78 -9.66
N PHE A 284 -13.06 -14.09 -9.63
CA PHE A 284 -12.31 -13.78 -10.85
C PHE A 284 -11.61 -15.05 -11.40
N PRO A 285 -11.73 -15.36 -12.70
CA PRO A 285 -11.12 -16.57 -13.28
C PRO A 285 -9.59 -16.62 -13.07
N GLY A 286 -9.09 -17.75 -12.58
CA GLY A 286 -7.65 -17.96 -12.35
C GLY A 286 -7.07 -17.16 -11.18
N PHE A 287 -7.91 -16.57 -10.32
CA PHE A 287 -7.45 -15.81 -9.16
C PHE A 287 -6.61 -16.68 -8.22
N ASN A 288 -5.46 -16.14 -7.82
CA ASN A 288 -4.53 -16.79 -6.91
C ASN A 288 -3.69 -15.73 -6.18
N LEU A 289 -2.94 -16.16 -5.15
CA LEU A 289 -2.12 -15.27 -4.33
C LEU A 289 -1.09 -14.47 -5.15
N GLY A 290 -0.53 -15.06 -6.22
CA GLY A 290 0.43 -14.41 -7.10
C GLY A 290 -0.21 -13.30 -7.92
N LEU A 291 -1.40 -13.53 -8.47
CA LEU A 291 -2.17 -12.48 -9.17
C LEU A 291 -2.51 -11.33 -8.22
N MET A 292 -2.96 -11.64 -7.00
CA MET A 292 -3.26 -10.63 -5.98
C MET A 292 -2.00 -9.82 -5.61
N GLY A 293 -0.87 -10.49 -5.43
CA GLY A 293 0.42 -9.85 -5.17
C GLY A 293 0.89 -8.97 -6.31
N ALA A 294 0.82 -9.44 -7.56
CA ALA A 294 1.20 -8.66 -8.74
C ALA A 294 0.30 -7.43 -8.91
N ALA A 295 -1.02 -7.61 -8.84
CA ALA A 295 -2.02 -6.55 -8.91
C ALA A 295 -1.74 -5.45 -7.88
N GLY A 296 -1.64 -5.81 -6.60
CA GLY A 296 -1.45 -4.83 -5.54
C GLY A 296 -0.06 -4.18 -5.56
N ALA A 297 0.98 -4.89 -6.00
CA ALA A 297 2.31 -4.33 -6.17
C ALA A 297 2.34 -3.28 -7.30
N ILE A 298 1.78 -3.61 -8.47
CA ILE A 298 1.67 -2.70 -9.63
C ILE A 298 0.88 -1.44 -9.23
N ALA A 299 -0.27 -1.62 -8.58
CA ALA A 299 -1.12 -0.50 -8.18
C ALA A 299 -0.44 0.45 -7.17
N GLY A 300 0.41 -0.07 -6.28
CA GLY A 300 1.13 0.73 -5.28
C GLY A 300 2.47 1.29 -5.75
N LEU A 301 3.07 0.73 -6.81
CA LEU A 301 4.45 1.00 -7.19
C LEU A 301 4.69 2.46 -7.56
N GLY A 302 3.79 3.07 -8.33
CA GLY A 302 3.92 4.46 -8.77
C GLY A 302 4.00 5.44 -7.59
N LYS A 303 3.07 5.32 -6.63
CA LYS A 303 3.05 6.16 -5.42
C LYS A 303 4.26 5.91 -4.52
N THR A 304 4.60 4.66 -4.27
CA THR A 304 5.77 4.30 -3.43
C THR A 304 7.08 4.76 -4.07
N LYS A 305 7.21 4.65 -5.40
CA LYS A 305 8.36 5.17 -6.14
C LYS A 305 8.45 6.68 -6.02
N ALA A 306 7.36 7.43 -6.24
CA ALA A 306 7.38 8.88 -6.13
C ALA A 306 7.79 9.35 -4.72
N LEU A 307 7.26 8.70 -3.68
CA LEU A 307 7.64 8.98 -2.29
C LEU A 307 9.09 8.58 -1.98
N TRP A 308 9.59 7.50 -2.56
CA TRP A 308 10.98 7.09 -2.44
C TRP A 308 11.92 8.07 -3.14
N ASP A 309 11.59 8.50 -4.36
CA ASP A 309 12.41 9.45 -5.12
C ASP A 309 12.47 10.81 -4.39
N ALA A 310 11.43 11.18 -3.65
CA ALA A 310 11.41 12.36 -2.77
C ALA A 310 12.32 12.28 -1.52
N THR A 311 12.95 11.13 -1.24
CA THR A 311 13.93 10.98 -0.15
C THR A 311 15.38 11.04 -0.64
N ALA A 312 15.63 11.31 -1.92
CA ALA A 312 16.96 11.22 -2.53
C ALA A 312 18.00 12.23 -2.00
N ASP A 313 17.55 13.28 -1.32
CA ASP A 313 18.32 14.34 -0.69
C ASP A 313 18.97 13.94 0.66
N VAL A 314 18.85 12.66 1.04
CA VAL A 314 19.52 12.06 2.21
C VAL A 314 20.70 11.19 1.79
#